data_AF-A0A367LXJ8-F1
#
_entry.id   AF-A0A367LXJ8-F1
#
_cell.length_a   1.000
_cell.length_b   1.000
_cell.length_c   1.000
_cell.angle_alpha   90.00
_cell.angle_beta   90.00
_cell.angle_gamma   90.00
#
_symmetry.space_group_name_H-M   'P 1'
#
loop_
_entity.id
_entity.type
_entity.pdbx_description
1 polymer ?
#
loop_
_entity_poly.entity_id
_entity_poly.type
_entity_poly.pdbx_seq_one_letter_code
_entity_poly.pdbx_strand_id
1 'polypeptide(L)'
;VVVVSAMSGETNRLIGLANQIMEQPVPRELDVMVSTGEQVTIALLSMALIKRGVPAVSYTGNQVRILTDSAHTKARILHIDDTHIRADLKAGRVVVVAGFQGVDGNGNITTLGRGGSDTTGVALAAALKADECQIYTDVDGVYTT
;
A
#
# COMPACT_ATOMS: atom_id res chain seq x y z
N VAL A 1 -5.44 6.54 10.05
CA VAL A 1 -5.20 5.53 9.01
C VAL A 1 -3.71 5.25 8.99
N VAL A 2 -3.29 4.01 8.85
CA VAL A 2 -1.88 3.61 8.79
C VAL A 2 -1.62 3.03 7.41
N VAL A 3 -0.56 3.48 6.74
CA VAL A 3 -0.09 2.86 5.49
C VAL A 3 1.21 2.14 5.80
N VAL A 4 1.34 0.88 5.37
CA VAL A 4 2.56 0.10 5.60
C VAL A 4 3.10 -0.48 4.31
N SER A 5 4.43 -0.42 4.19
CA SER A 5 5.22 -1.11 3.17
C SER A 5 5.36 -2.60 3.50
N ALA A 6 5.87 -3.37 2.56
CA ALA A 6 6.37 -4.71 2.84
C ALA A 6 7.49 -4.69 3.88
N MET A 7 7.64 -5.79 4.63
CA MET A 7 8.78 -5.97 5.53
C MET A 7 10.11 -5.87 4.79
N SER A 8 11.15 -5.41 5.50
CA SER A 8 12.48 -5.19 4.91
C SER A 8 13.00 -6.42 4.17
N GLY A 9 13.49 -6.20 2.95
CA GLY A 9 14.03 -7.25 2.07
C GLY A 9 12.97 -8.07 1.30
N GLU A 10 11.70 -8.01 1.67
CA GLU A 10 10.67 -8.88 1.09
C GLU A 10 10.38 -8.56 -0.38
N THR A 11 10.26 -7.28 -0.74
CA THR A 11 10.08 -6.87 -2.15
C THR A 11 11.25 -7.33 -3.02
N ASN A 12 12.49 -7.23 -2.51
CA ASN A 12 13.68 -7.69 -3.23
C ASN A 12 13.69 -9.21 -3.40
N ARG A 13 13.27 -9.95 -2.36
CA ARG A 13 13.12 -11.41 -2.42
C ARG A 13 12.13 -11.83 -3.52
N LEU A 14 10.97 -11.16 -3.58
CA LEU A 14 9.94 -11.43 -4.58
C LEU A 14 10.44 -11.12 -5.99
N ILE A 15 11.08 -9.97 -6.21
CA ILE A 15 11.69 -9.63 -7.51
C ILE A 15 12.75 -10.67 -7.91
N GLY A 16 13.55 -11.15 -6.95
CA GLY A 16 14.52 -12.22 -7.18
C GLY A 16 13.89 -13.52 -7.69
N LEU A 17 12.72 -13.91 -7.17
CA LEU A 17 11.97 -15.08 -7.65
C LEU A 17 11.48 -14.90 -9.08
N ALA A 18 10.93 -13.74 -9.44
CA ALA A 18 10.50 -13.49 -10.82
C ALA A 18 11.67 -13.59 -11.82
N ASN A 19 12.83 -13.04 -11.46
CA ASN A 19 14.02 -13.06 -12.32
C ASN A 19 14.59 -14.48 -12.51
N GLN A 20 14.32 -15.42 -11.60
CA GLN A 20 14.67 -16.84 -11.78
C GLN A 20 13.80 -17.54 -12.83
N ILE A 21 12.60 -17.02 -13.08
CA ILE A 21 11.64 -17.58 -14.04
C ILE A 21 11.77 -16.89 -15.40
N MET A 22 11.94 -15.57 -15.41
CA MET A 22 11.92 -14.75 -16.62
C MET A 22 12.88 -13.57 -16.47
N GLU A 23 13.81 -13.40 -17.42
CA GLU A 23 14.78 -12.29 -17.42
C GLU A 23 14.09 -10.92 -17.47
N GLN A 24 12.96 -10.83 -18.18
CA GLN A 24 12.13 -9.64 -18.26
C GLN A 24 10.70 -9.96 -17.81
N PRO A 25 10.43 -9.97 -16.49
CA PRO A 25 9.12 -10.32 -15.95
C PRO A 25 8.00 -9.48 -16.56
N VAL A 26 6.85 -10.11 -16.86
CA VAL A 26 5.66 -9.41 -17.34
C VAL A 26 5.20 -8.40 -16.26
N PRO A 27 5.12 -7.09 -16.57
CA PRO A 27 4.85 -6.04 -15.57
C PRO A 27 3.59 -6.27 -14.73
N ARG A 28 2.51 -6.76 -15.36
CA ARG A 28 1.25 -7.08 -14.68
C ARG A 28 1.42 -8.18 -13.62
N GLU A 29 2.15 -9.24 -13.95
CA GLU A 29 2.42 -10.34 -13.01
C GLU A 29 3.38 -9.90 -11.90
N LEU A 30 4.32 -9.02 -12.23
CA LEU A 30 5.21 -8.43 -11.24
C LEU A 30 4.37 -7.69 -10.19
N ASP A 31 3.45 -6.82 -10.59
CA ASP A 31 2.56 -6.07 -9.69
C ASP A 31 1.74 -7.00 -8.79
N VAL A 32 1.18 -8.08 -9.35
CA VAL A 32 0.46 -9.11 -8.58
C VAL A 32 1.38 -9.68 -7.50
N MET A 33 2.58 -10.12 -7.87
CA MET A 33 3.50 -10.77 -6.95
C MET A 33 4.02 -9.81 -5.88
N VAL A 34 4.54 -8.64 -6.25
CA VAL A 34 5.17 -7.73 -5.29
C VAL A 34 4.18 -7.11 -4.29
N SER A 35 2.90 -6.96 -4.69
CA SER A 35 1.85 -6.49 -3.78
C SER A 35 1.63 -7.42 -2.58
N THR A 36 1.96 -8.72 -2.70
CA THR A 36 1.74 -9.70 -1.63
C THR A 36 2.56 -9.39 -0.37
N GLY A 37 3.74 -8.76 -0.51
CA GLY A 37 4.56 -8.38 0.65
C GLY A 37 3.85 -7.38 1.57
N GLU A 38 3.11 -6.44 1.01
CA GLU A 38 2.30 -5.50 1.79
C GLU A 38 1.04 -6.12 2.33
N GLN A 39 0.40 -7.02 1.57
CA GLN A 39 -0.77 -7.77 2.03
C GLN A 39 -0.45 -8.59 3.29
N VAL A 40 0.71 -9.23 3.34
CA VAL A 40 1.21 -9.91 4.54
C VAL A 40 1.40 -8.91 5.67
N THR A 41 2.03 -7.77 5.39
CA THR A 41 2.40 -6.80 6.43
C THR A 41 1.18 -6.12 7.05
N ILE A 42 0.18 -5.71 6.27
CA ILE A 42 -1.07 -5.13 6.80
C ILE A 42 -1.81 -6.14 7.68
N ALA A 43 -1.84 -7.41 7.27
CA ALA A 43 -2.54 -8.45 8.01
C ALA A 43 -1.86 -8.68 9.37
N LEU A 44 -0.54 -8.80 9.38
CA LEU A 44 0.25 -8.97 10.61
C LEU A 44 0.09 -7.77 11.55
N LEU A 45 0.13 -6.54 11.04
CA LEU A 45 -0.04 -5.34 11.86
C LEU A 45 -1.46 -5.26 12.45
N SER A 46 -2.49 -5.51 11.64
CA SER A 46 -3.87 -5.54 12.13
C SER A 46 -4.07 -6.62 13.20
N MET A 47 -3.53 -7.84 13.01
CA MET A 47 -3.56 -8.89 14.04
C MET A 47 -2.85 -8.46 15.33
N ALA A 48 -1.70 -7.78 15.22
CA ALA A 48 -0.96 -7.29 16.38
C ALA A 48 -1.74 -6.21 17.15
N LEU A 49 -2.42 -5.29 16.46
CA LEU A 49 -3.31 -4.29 17.08
C LEU A 49 -4.48 -4.95 17.80
N ILE A 50 -5.17 -5.88 17.12
CA ILE A 50 -6.31 -6.62 17.68
C ILE A 50 -5.90 -7.40 18.94
N LYS A 51 -4.74 -8.08 18.89
CA LYS A 51 -4.19 -8.79 20.06
C LYS A 51 -3.96 -7.88 21.27
N ARG A 52 -3.72 -6.58 21.07
CA ARG A 52 -3.54 -5.58 22.12
C ARG A 52 -4.85 -4.88 22.53
N GLY A 53 -5.99 -5.38 22.06
CA GLY A 53 -7.31 -4.78 22.35
C GLY A 53 -7.62 -3.53 21.54
N VAL A 54 -6.86 -3.24 20.48
CA VAL A 54 -7.13 -2.12 19.57
C VAL A 54 -7.89 -2.65 18.35
N PRO A 55 -9.18 -2.28 18.15
CA PRO A 55 -9.93 -2.69 16.98
C PRO A 55 -9.23 -2.19 15.70
N ALA A 56 -8.94 -3.08 14.77
CA ALA A 56 -8.26 -2.75 13.53
C ALA A 56 -8.83 -3.56 12.35
N VAL A 57 -8.68 -3.01 11.15
CA VAL A 57 -9.01 -3.66 9.89
C VAL A 57 -7.86 -3.43 8.90
N SER A 58 -7.58 -4.42 8.06
CA SER A 58 -6.64 -4.25 6.95
C SER A 58 -7.37 -4.10 5.62
N TYR A 59 -6.85 -3.24 4.74
CA TYR A 59 -7.31 -3.12 3.36
C TYR A 59 -6.17 -3.17 2.36
N THR A 60 -6.40 -3.91 1.28
CA THR A 60 -5.61 -3.86 0.06
C THR A 60 -6.02 -2.68 -0.82
N GLY A 61 -5.15 -2.26 -1.74
CA GLY A 61 -5.41 -1.11 -2.63
C GLY A 61 -6.69 -1.25 -3.46
N ASN A 62 -7.09 -2.48 -3.81
CA ASN A 62 -8.35 -2.74 -4.50
C ASN A 62 -9.61 -2.59 -3.59
N GLN A 63 -9.52 -2.88 -2.29
CA GLN A 63 -10.64 -2.81 -1.34
C GLN A 63 -10.97 -1.35 -0.95
N VAL A 64 -9.95 -0.49 -0.93
CA VAL A 64 -10.09 0.97 -0.81
C VAL A 64 -10.14 1.67 -2.16
N ARG A 65 -10.16 0.89 -3.26
CA ARG A 65 -10.26 1.37 -4.64
C ARG A 65 -9.38 2.58 -4.93
N ILE A 66 -8.07 2.43 -4.70
CA ILE A 66 -7.06 3.36 -5.20
C ILE A 66 -6.97 3.13 -6.72
N LEU A 67 -7.81 3.85 -7.46
CA LEU A 67 -7.92 3.73 -8.91
C LEU A 67 -6.68 4.32 -9.57
N THR A 68 -6.08 3.56 -10.47
CA THR A 68 -4.88 3.95 -11.21
C THR A 68 -5.06 3.80 -12.72
N ASP A 69 -4.11 4.32 -13.49
CA ASP A 69 -3.92 3.90 -14.87
C ASP A 69 -3.30 2.48 -14.95
N SER A 70 -3.33 1.86 -16.13
CA SER A 70 -2.77 0.50 -16.34
C SER A 70 -1.25 0.50 -16.60
N ALA A 71 -0.53 1.56 -16.20
CA ALA A 71 0.92 1.66 -16.36
C ALA A 71 1.64 0.84 -15.26
N HIS A 72 1.49 -0.48 -15.30
CA HIS A 72 2.06 -1.43 -14.33
C HIS A 72 3.50 -1.10 -13.94
N THR A 73 3.86 -1.39 -12.69
CA THR A 73 5.15 -1.04 -12.03
C THR A 73 5.40 0.44 -11.73
N LYS A 74 4.57 1.35 -12.25
CA LYS A 74 4.72 2.82 -12.11
C LYS A 74 3.40 3.56 -12.32
N ALA A 75 2.31 2.94 -11.91
CA ALA A 75 0.97 3.43 -12.15
C ALA A 75 0.71 4.75 -11.43
N ARG A 76 -0.16 5.58 -11.98
CA ARG A 76 -0.54 6.87 -11.38
C ARG A 76 -1.91 6.80 -10.76
N ILE A 77 -2.05 7.33 -9.55
CA ILE A 77 -3.34 7.44 -8.87
C ILE A 77 -4.23 8.43 -9.62
N LEU A 78 -5.41 7.96 -10.02
CA LEU A 78 -6.46 8.75 -10.67
C LEU A 78 -7.54 9.16 -9.67
N HIS A 79 -7.89 8.27 -8.75
CA HIS A 79 -8.94 8.49 -7.77
C HIS A 79 -8.78 7.55 -6.57
N ILE A 80 -9.32 7.94 -5.42
CA ILE A 80 -9.36 7.10 -4.20
C ILE A 80 -10.78 7.16 -3.65
N ASP A 81 -11.39 5.98 -3.45
CA ASP A 81 -12.66 5.85 -2.75
C ASP A 81 -12.40 5.76 -1.23
N ASP A 82 -12.95 6.71 -0.47
CA ASP A 82 -12.77 6.76 0.98
C ASP A 82 -13.96 6.21 1.78
N THR A 83 -14.99 5.68 1.10
CA THR A 83 -16.25 5.25 1.73
C THR A 83 -16.01 4.19 2.81
N HIS A 84 -15.29 3.11 2.48
CA HIS A 84 -14.98 2.04 3.43
C HIS A 84 -14.08 2.53 4.57
N ILE A 85 -13.06 3.34 4.24
CA ILE A 85 -12.14 3.90 5.23
C ILE A 85 -12.92 4.74 6.25
N ARG A 86 -13.78 5.66 5.78
CA ARG A 86 -14.59 6.52 6.64
C ARG A 86 -15.56 5.73 7.51
N ALA A 87 -16.20 4.70 6.97
CA ALA A 87 -17.10 3.84 7.73
C ALA A 87 -16.37 3.14 8.89
N ASP A 88 -15.19 2.58 8.62
CA ASP A 88 -14.38 1.90 9.62
C ASP A 88 -13.81 2.85 10.68
N LEU A 89 -13.34 4.03 10.27
CA LEU A 89 -12.90 5.08 11.18
C LEU A 89 -14.05 5.54 12.09
N LYS A 90 -15.26 5.74 11.56
CA LYS A 90 -16.45 6.10 12.34
C LYS A 90 -16.84 5.01 13.35
N ALA A 91 -16.56 3.75 13.03
CA ALA A 91 -16.74 2.62 13.93
C ALA A 91 -15.61 2.48 14.99
N GLY A 92 -14.67 3.43 15.05
CA GLY A 92 -13.57 3.43 16.02
C GLY A 92 -12.45 2.43 15.70
N ARG A 93 -12.35 1.96 14.45
CA ARG A 93 -11.31 1.02 14.03
C ARG A 93 -10.09 1.73 13.47
N VAL A 94 -8.90 1.20 13.78
CA VAL A 94 -7.66 1.56 13.10
C VAL A 94 -7.66 0.93 11.71
N VAL A 95 -7.73 1.76 10.68
CA VAL A 95 -7.64 1.30 9.29
C VAL A 95 -6.17 1.20 8.87
N VAL A 96 -5.73 0.00 8.50
CA VAL A 96 -4.38 -0.31 8.01
C VAL A 96 -4.46 -0.60 6.52
N VAL A 97 -3.87 0.24 5.69
CA VAL A 97 -3.91 0.11 4.22
C VAL A 97 -2.55 -0.32 3.71
N ALA A 98 -2.53 -1.21 2.73
CA ALA A 98 -1.28 -1.57 2.07
C ALA A 98 -0.82 -0.40 1.20
N GLY A 99 0.43 0.02 1.40
CA GLY A 99 1.08 1.00 0.54
C GLY A 99 1.27 0.49 -0.87
N PHE A 100 1.81 1.33 -1.77
CA PHE A 100 2.39 0.96 -3.08
C PHE A 100 1.46 0.34 -4.12
N GLN A 101 0.30 -0.20 -3.76
CA GLN A 101 -0.63 -0.85 -4.66
C GLN A 101 -1.90 -0.03 -4.94
N GLY A 102 -2.45 -0.24 -6.14
CA GLY A 102 -3.75 0.27 -6.58
C GLY A 102 -4.47 -0.74 -7.47
N VAL A 103 -5.54 -0.29 -8.12
CA VAL A 103 -6.35 -1.09 -9.03
C VAL A 103 -6.65 -0.31 -10.30
N ASP A 104 -6.44 -0.91 -11.47
CA ASP A 104 -6.78 -0.26 -12.74
C ASP A 104 -8.29 -0.37 -13.08
N GLY A 105 -8.71 0.24 -14.19
CA GLY A 105 -10.10 0.19 -14.66
C GLY A 105 -10.63 -1.21 -15.02
N ASN A 106 -9.73 -2.20 -15.17
CA ASN A 106 -10.08 -3.59 -15.47
C ASN A 106 -10.06 -4.48 -14.21
N GLY A 107 -9.74 -3.94 -13.04
CA GLY A 107 -9.63 -4.69 -11.80
C GLY A 107 -8.26 -5.35 -11.57
N ASN A 108 -7.25 -5.04 -12.37
CA ASN A 108 -5.89 -5.54 -12.15
C ASN A 108 -5.23 -4.82 -10.99
N ILE A 109 -4.45 -5.56 -10.19
CA ILE A 109 -3.52 -4.96 -9.24
C ILE A 109 -2.46 -4.19 -10.04
N THR A 110 -2.19 -2.96 -9.60
CA THR A 110 -1.11 -2.13 -10.12
C THR A 110 -0.20 -1.69 -8.99
N THR A 111 1.04 -1.32 -9.29
CA THR A 111 1.93 -0.72 -8.30
C THR A 111 2.42 0.67 -8.72
N LEU A 112 2.71 1.51 -7.73
CA LEU A 112 3.02 2.94 -7.90
C LEU A 112 4.51 3.21 -8.13
N GLY A 113 5.34 2.17 -8.17
CA GLY A 113 6.80 2.28 -8.31
C GLY A 113 7.53 2.64 -7.02
N ARG A 114 8.80 3.05 -7.15
CA ARG A 114 9.67 3.35 -5.99
C ARG A 114 9.07 4.49 -5.15
N GLY A 115 9.05 4.31 -3.83
CA GLY A 115 8.40 5.28 -2.92
C GLY A 115 6.87 5.21 -2.94
N GLY A 116 6.31 4.12 -3.48
CA GLY A 116 4.87 3.98 -3.63
C GLY A 116 4.11 3.97 -2.30
N SER A 117 4.68 3.48 -1.20
CA SER A 117 4.04 3.56 0.12
C SER A 117 3.86 4.99 0.60
N ASP A 118 4.89 5.84 0.45
CA ASP A 118 4.81 7.26 0.80
C ASP A 118 3.76 7.96 -0.08
N THR A 119 3.76 7.63 -1.37
CA THR A 119 2.76 8.13 -2.33
C THR A 119 1.34 7.74 -1.91
N THR A 120 1.12 6.48 -1.50
CA THR A 120 -0.17 6.02 -0.97
C THR A 120 -0.55 6.76 0.30
N GLY A 121 0.40 6.96 1.24
CA GLY A 121 0.18 7.72 2.47
C GLY A 121 -0.29 9.15 2.21
N VAL A 122 0.45 9.88 1.39
CA VAL A 122 0.13 11.26 1.01
C VAL A 122 -1.20 11.34 0.25
N ALA A 123 -1.44 10.43 -0.69
CA ALA A 123 -2.68 10.43 -1.47
C ALA A 123 -3.91 10.13 -0.61
N LEU A 124 -3.81 9.18 0.33
CA LEU A 124 -4.89 8.90 1.28
C LEU A 124 -5.12 10.07 2.23
N ALA A 125 -4.07 10.71 2.73
CA ALA A 125 -4.20 11.90 3.57
C ALA A 125 -4.95 13.02 2.83
N ALA A 126 -4.60 13.28 1.56
CA ALA A 126 -5.29 14.24 0.71
C ALA A 126 -6.77 13.87 0.48
N ALA A 127 -7.05 12.61 0.11
CA ALA A 127 -8.42 12.13 -0.13
C ALA A 127 -9.30 12.22 1.14
N LEU A 128 -8.73 11.89 2.29
CA LEU A 128 -9.43 11.92 3.57
C LEU A 128 -9.57 13.33 4.14
N LYS A 129 -8.83 14.30 3.61
CA LYS A 129 -8.64 15.65 4.17
C LYS A 129 -8.07 15.58 5.60
N ALA A 130 -7.05 14.76 5.78
CA ALA A 130 -6.34 14.66 7.05
C ALA A 130 -5.58 15.97 7.36
N ASP A 131 -5.48 16.31 8.64
CA ASP A 131 -4.74 17.50 9.08
C ASP A 131 -3.23 17.36 8.86
N GLU A 132 -2.70 16.13 8.93
CA GLU A 132 -1.28 15.83 8.77
C GLU A 132 -1.07 14.44 8.14
N CYS A 133 0.04 14.28 7.41
CA CYS A 133 0.58 13.00 6.98
C CYS A 133 1.97 12.80 7.61
N GLN A 134 2.11 11.77 8.44
CA GLN A 134 3.36 11.46 9.14
C GLN A 134 4.04 10.27 8.48
N ILE A 135 5.32 10.43 8.12
CA ILE A 135 6.16 9.36 7.56
C ILE A 135 7.10 8.88 8.65
N TYR A 136 6.98 7.60 9.01
CA TYR A 136 7.85 6.94 9.98
C TYR A 136 8.92 6.14 9.23
N THR A 137 10.18 6.49 9.47
CA THR A 137 11.35 5.91 8.79
C THR A 137 12.50 5.71 9.78
N ASP A 138 13.60 5.12 9.31
CA ASP A 138 14.81 4.79 10.08
C ASP A 138 15.82 5.94 10.15
N VAL A 139 15.46 7.10 9.63
CA VAL A 139 16.24 8.34 9.70
C VAL A 139 15.45 9.46 10.39
N ASP A 140 16.13 10.36 11.09
CA ASP A 140 15.49 11.40 11.92
C ASP A 140 14.84 12.54 11.11
N GLY A 141 15.01 12.55 9.79
CA GLY A 141 14.42 13.55 8.91
C GLY A 141 15.12 13.66 7.56
N VAL A 142 14.88 14.77 6.88
CA VAL A 142 15.52 15.10 5.60
C VAL A 142 16.86 15.78 5.86
N TYR A 143 17.95 15.20 5.33
CA TYR A 143 19.30 15.73 5.45
C TYR A 143 19.66 16.60 4.24
N THR A 144 20.52 17.58 4.44
CA THR A 144 21.18 18.30 3.33
C THR A 144 22.29 17.42 2.75
N THR A 145 22.56 17.58 1.46
CA THR A 145 23.68 16.92 0.75
C THR A 145 24.78 17.92 0.45
#